data_AF-A0A355UKT3-F1
#
_entry.id   AF-A0A355UKT3-F1
#
_cell.length_a   1.000
_cell.length_b   1.000
_cell.length_c   1.000
_cell.angle_alpha   90.00
_cell.angle_beta   90.00
_cell.angle_gamma   90.00
#
_symmetry.space_group_name_H-M   'P 1'
#
loop_
_entity.id
_entity.type
_entity.pdbx_description
1 polymer ?
#
loop_
_entity_poly.entity_id
_entity_poly.type
_entity_poly.pdbx_seq_one_letter_code
_entity_poly.pdbx_strand_id
1 'polypeptide(L)'
;KLYSIEKEWNFVEVSENNNIAFKRDDNLYVNIDSRIKQITNDGSRDIVYGEAVHRNEFGIEKGLFWSKDGQKLAFYRMDQSMVADYPLVNTQERIAKHTPIKYPMAGEKSHEVLVGVYDV
;
A
#
# COMPACT_ATOMS: atom_id res chain seq x y z
N LYS A 1 -13.59 3.62 21.97
CA LYS A 1 -13.09 2.23 22.04
C LYS A 1 -11.73 2.24 21.37
N LEU A 2 -10.63 1.96 22.08
CA LEU A 2 -9.28 1.98 21.50
C LEU A 2 -9.15 0.73 20.61
N TYR A 3 -8.98 0.92 19.31
CA TYR A 3 -8.71 -0.17 18.38
C TYR A 3 -7.29 -0.67 18.61
N SER A 4 -7.13 -1.99 18.80
CA SER A 4 -5.81 -2.60 18.78
C SER A 4 -5.38 -2.74 17.33
N ILE A 5 -4.49 -1.86 16.87
CA ILE A 5 -3.80 -2.06 15.60
C ILE A 5 -2.96 -3.32 15.75
N GLU A 6 -3.30 -4.36 14.99
CA GLU A 6 -2.51 -5.59 14.98
C GLU A 6 -1.13 -5.30 14.40
N LYS A 7 -0.10 -5.96 14.93
CA LYS A 7 1.31 -5.73 14.55
C LYS A 7 1.60 -5.96 13.06
N GLU A 8 0.69 -6.63 12.35
CA GLU A 8 0.82 -7.02 10.94
C GLU A 8 0.13 -6.04 9.97
N TRP A 9 -0.67 -5.10 10.48
CA TRP A 9 -1.36 -4.13 9.63
C TRP A 9 -0.42 -3.00 9.25
N ASN A 10 -0.29 -2.75 7.94
CA ASN A 10 0.52 -1.69 7.38
C ASN A 10 -0.38 -0.66 6.68
N PHE A 11 0.10 0.58 6.52
CA PHE A 11 -0.63 1.64 5.81
C PHE A 11 -2.09 1.78 6.28
N VAL A 12 -2.27 2.02 7.58
CA VAL A 12 -3.58 2.07 8.22
C VAL A 12 -4.22 3.45 8.05
N GLU A 13 -5.48 3.48 7.60
CA GLU A 13 -6.30 4.70 7.53
C GLU A 13 -7.63 4.46 8.27
N VAL A 14 -8.01 5.40 9.14
CA VAL A 14 -9.23 5.32 9.95
C VAL A 14 -10.20 6.43 9.53
N SER A 15 -11.43 6.06 9.20
CA SER A 15 -12.52 7.00 8.91
C SER A 15 -13.08 7.66 10.16
N GLU A 16 -13.85 8.75 10.00
CA GLU A 16 -14.59 9.41 11.09
C GLU A 16 -15.57 8.47 11.81
N ASN A 17 -16.13 7.49 11.11
CA ASN A 17 -17.04 6.47 11.67
C ASN A 17 -16.29 5.29 12.32
N ASN A 18 -14.97 5.34 12.40
CA ASN A 18 -14.08 4.29 12.89
C ASN A 18 -14.01 3.01 12.04
N ASN A 19 -14.40 3.08 10.76
CA ASN A 19 -14.01 2.06 9.78
C ASN A 19 -12.50 2.16 9.55
N ILE A 20 -11.83 1.02 9.42
CA ILE A 20 -10.37 0.95 9.26
C ILE A 20 -10.07 0.34 7.89
N ALA A 21 -9.17 0.94 7.12
CA ALA A 21 -8.57 0.34 5.94
C ALA A 21 -7.08 0.07 6.23
N PHE A 22 -6.56 -1.05 5.76
CA PHE A 22 -5.18 -1.45 6.01
C PHE A 22 -4.66 -2.45 4.97
N LYS A 23 -3.34 -2.48 4.81
CA LYS A 23 -2.63 -3.49 4.03
C LYS A 23 -2.21 -4.66 4.91
N ARG A 24 -2.45 -5.89 4.45
CA ARG A 24 -1.95 -7.14 5.04
C ARG A 24 -1.63 -8.11 3.90
N ASP A 25 -0.49 -8.80 3.94
CA ASP A 25 -0.07 -9.74 2.90
C ASP A 25 -0.21 -9.17 1.47
N ASP A 26 0.34 -7.97 1.27
CA ASP A 26 0.29 -7.15 0.05
C ASP A 26 -1.11 -6.77 -0.48
N ASN A 27 -2.17 -7.15 0.22
CA ASN A 27 -3.54 -6.90 -0.19
C ASN A 27 -4.25 -5.90 0.74
N LEU A 28 -5.25 -5.22 0.19
CA LEU A 28 -6.06 -4.24 0.90
C LEU A 28 -7.22 -4.93 1.63
N TYR A 29 -7.45 -4.53 2.87
CA TYR A 29 -8.53 -4.98 3.73
C TYR A 29 -9.25 -3.79 4.34
N VAL A 30 -10.50 -4.02 4.72
CA VAL A 30 -11.30 -3.10 5.55
C VAL A 30 -11.81 -3.83 6.78
N ASN A 31 -11.87 -3.13 7.91
CA ASN A 31 -12.55 -3.56 9.13
C ASN A 31 -13.68 -2.59 9.43
N ILE A 32 -14.91 -3.08 9.35
CA ILE A 32 -16.14 -2.33 9.63
C ILE A 32 -16.92 -3.13 10.66
N ASP A 33 -17.32 -2.50 11.76
CA ASP A 33 -18.04 -3.16 12.85
C ASP A 33 -17.38 -4.48 13.34
N SER A 34 -16.05 -4.49 13.41
CA SER A 34 -15.23 -5.66 13.78
C SER A 34 -15.25 -6.82 12.77
N ARG A 35 -15.72 -6.59 11.54
CA ARG A 35 -15.69 -7.56 10.44
C ARG A 35 -14.61 -7.17 9.44
N ILE A 36 -13.62 -8.04 9.28
CA ILE A 36 -12.54 -7.86 8.31
C ILE A 36 -12.98 -8.43 6.96
N LYS A 37 -12.86 -7.62 5.89
CA LYS A 37 -13.11 -8.01 4.51
C LYS A 37 -11.89 -7.69 3.65
N GLN A 38 -11.48 -8.65 2.83
CA GLN A 38 -10.45 -8.47 1.81
C GLN A 38 -11.05 -7.77 0.58
N ILE A 39 -10.37 -6.73 0.09
CA ILE A 39 -10.82 -5.92 -1.05
C ILE A 39 -10.08 -6.31 -2.34
N THR A 40 -8.82 -6.72 -2.24
CA THR A 40 -7.96 -7.06 -3.39
C THR A 40 -7.34 -8.44 -3.20
N ASN A 41 -6.96 -9.12 -4.29
CA ASN A 41 -6.38 -10.47 -4.24
C ASN A 41 -5.15 -10.67 -5.14
N ASP A 42 -4.72 -9.63 -5.86
CA ASP A 42 -3.59 -9.62 -6.79
C ASP A 42 -2.37 -8.86 -6.24
N GLY A 43 -2.43 -8.43 -4.97
CA GLY A 43 -1.33 -7.77 -4.28
C GLY A 43 -0.07 -8.63 -4.26
N SER A 44 1.07 -8.02 -4.54
CA SER A 44 2.36 -8.69 -4.61
C SER A 44 3.51 -7.68 -4.50
N ARG A 45 4.76 -8.15 -4.66
CA ARG A 45 5.92 -7.28 -4.83
C ARG A 45 5.74 -6.30 -6.00
N ASP A 46 5.02 -6.68 -7.06
CA ASP A 46 4.86 -5.86 -8.26
C ASP A 46 3.56 -5.05 -8.27
N ILE A 47 2.52 -5.48 -7.53
CA ILE A 47 1.24 -4.77 -7.42
C ILE A 47 1.06 -4.31 -5.98
N VAL A 48 1.17 -3.00 -5.76
CA VAL A 48 1.18 -2.37 -4.43
C VAL A 48 -0.10 -1.58 -4.20
N TYR A 49 -0.68 -1.74 -3.01
CA TYR A 49 -1.92 -1.08 -2.60
C TYR A 49 -1.73 -0.20 -1.36
N GLY A 50 -2.41 0.95 -1.35
CA GLY A 50 -2.57 1.77 -0.13
C GLY A 50 -1.33 2.56 0.30
N GLU A 51 -0.26 2.51 -0.47
CA GLU A 51 0.98 3.23 -0.21
C GLU A 51 1.04 4.56 -0.96
N ALA A 52 1.93 5.46 -0.51
CA ALA A 52 2.33 6.60 -1.32
C ALA A 52 2.91 6.13 -2.66
N VAL A 53 2.56 6.82 -3.73
CA VAL A 53 3.03 6.53 -5.09
C VAL A 53 4.11 7.52 -5.50
N HIS A 54 4.86 7.21 -6.57
CA HIS A 54 5.90 8.08 -7.11
C HIS A 54 6.97 8.52 -6.10
N ARG A 55 7.39 7.62 -5.20
CA ARG A 55 8.60 7.77 -4.35
C ARG A 55 8.79 9.19 -3.74
N ASN A 56 7.74 9.72 -3.11
CA ASN A 56 7.73 11.04 -2.46
C ASN A 56 8.02 12.24 -3.39
N GLU A 57 7.95 12.08 -4.72
CA GLU A 57 8.30 13.12 -5.69
C GLU A 57 7.24 14.23 -5.79
N PHE A 58 6.01 13.96 -5.35
CA PHE A 58 4.85 14.84 -5.51
C PHE A 58 4.14 15.21 -4.20
N GLY A 59 4.80 15.02 -3.05
CA GLY A 59 4.20 15.33 -1.74
C GLY A 59 3.01 14.42 -1.36
N ILE A 60 2.91 13.24 -1.96
CA ILE A 60 1.92 12.22 -1.62
C ILE A 60 2.50 11.36 -0.50
N GLU A 61 1.84 11.31 0.65
CA GLU A 61 2.33 10.60 1.84
C GLU A 61 1.55 9.32 2.17
N LYS A 62 0.37 9.16 1.57
CA LYS A 62 -0.51 7.99 1.79
C LYS A 62 -1.24 7.59 0.52
N GLY A 63 -1.77 6.36 0.52
CA GLY A 63 -2.51 5.82 -0.62
C GLY A 63 -3.92 5.32 -0.30
N LEU A 64 -4.46 5.65 0.88
CA LEU A 64 -5.82 5.30 1.31
C LEU A 64 -6.57 6.54 1.77
N PHE A 65 -7.83 6.66 1.35
CA PHE A 65 -8.65 7.83 1.59
C PHE A 65 -10.11 7.42 1.78
N TRP A 66 -10.58 7.50 3.02
CA TRP A 66 -12.02 7.33 3.29
C TRP A 66 -12.81 8.56 2.83
N SER A 67 -14.00 8.33 2.29
CA SER A 67 -14.99 9.39 2.16
C SER A 67 -15.40 9.89 3.55
N LYS A 68 -15.84 11.15 3.63
CA LYS A 68 -16.22 11.77 4.92
C LYS A 68 -17.30 10.98 5.66
N ASP A 69 -18.25 10.41 4.93
CA ASP A 69 -19.32 9.57 5.48
C ASP A 69 -18.90 8.11 5.74
N GLY A 70 -17.65 7.74 5.44
CA GLY A 70 -17.12 6.39 5.64
C GLY A 70 -17.73 5.30 4.76
N GLN A 71 -18.54 5.66 3.75
CA GLN A 71 -19.22 4.72 2.85
C GLN A 71 -18.34 4.28 1.67
N LYS A 72 -17.26 5.01 1.37
CA LYS A 72 -16.37 4.71 0.24
C LYS A 72 -14.91 4.81 0.65
N LEU A 73 -14.10 3.93 0.11
CA LEU A 73 -12.64 3.97 0.24
C LEU A 73 -12.02 4.17 -1.14
N ALA A 74 -11.34 5.30 -1.33
CA ALA A 74 -10.46 5.47 -2.48
C ALA A 74 -9.04 4.99 -2.11
N PHE A 75 -8.36 4.36 -3.07
CA PHE A 75 -7.02 3.83 -2.87
C PHE A 75 -6.18 3.86 -4.14
N TYR A 76 -4.87 3.94 -4.00
CA TYR A 76 -3.95 3.71 -5.11
C TYR A 76 -3.69 2.21 -5.32
N ARG A 77 -3.70 1.79 -6.59
CA ARG A 77 -3.12 0.55 -7.07
C ARG A 77 -1.95 0.90 -7.98
N MET A 78 -0.74 0.57 -7.55
CA MET A 78 0.49 0.84 -8.27
C MET A 78 1.03 -0.45 -8.87
N ASP A 79 1.11 -0.51 -10.19
CA ASP A 79 1.80 -1.57 -10.92
C ASP A 79 3.23 -1.13 -11.21
N GLN A 80 4.19 -1.86 -10.63
CA GLN A 80 5.63 -1.65 -10.81
C GLN A 80 6.32 -2.86 -11.46
N SER A 81 5.56 -3.71 -12.14
CA SER A 81 6.10 -4.89 -12.85
C SER A 81 7.10 -4.52 -13.95
N MET A 82 6.89 -3.39 -14.61
CA MET A 82 7.77 -2.83 -15.64
C MET A 82 8.99 -2.08 -15.10
N VAL A 83 9.05 -1.83 -13.79
CA VAL A 83 10.15 -1.10 -13.16
C VAL A 83 11.29 -2.05 -12.85
N ALA A 84 12.51 -1.65 -13.24
CA ALA A 84 13.71 -2.43 -13.00
C ALA A 84 14.06 -2.49 -11.51
N ASP A 85 14.72 -3.59 -11.13
CA ASP A 85 15.28 -3.76 -9.80
C ASP A 85 16.63 -3.06 -9.69
N TYR A 86 16.79 -2.24 -8.64
CA TYR A 86 18.07 -1.72 -8.21
C TYR A 86 18.71 -2.70 -7.23
N PRO A 87 19.96 -3.16 -7.48
CA PRO A 87 20.57 -4.28 -6.78
C PRO A 87 21.14 -3.87 -5.41
N LEU A 88 20.26 -3.51 -4.47
CA LEU A 88 20.66 -3.23 -3.11
C LEU A 88 21.12 -4.49 -2.37
N VAL A 89 22.02 -4.29 -1.41
CA VAL A 89 22.56 -5.33 -0.54
C VAL A 89 22.43 -4.89 0.90
N ASN A 90 21.80 -5.73 1.73
CA ASN A 90 21.81 -5.57 3.18
C ASN A 90 23.15 -6.05 3.74
N THR A 91 23.91 -5.13 4.33
CA THR A 91 25.23 -5.36 4.94
C THR A 91 25.20 -5.41 6.46
N GLN A 92 24.02 -5.27 7.10
CA GLN A 92 23.90 -5.33 8.56
C GLN A 92 24.00 -6.75 9.11
N GLU A 93 23.77 -7.76 8.26
CA GLU A 93 23.91 -9.16 8.61
C GLU A 93 25.33 -9.69 8.41
N ARG A 94 25.69 -10.78 9.10
CA ARG A 94 27.01 -11.42 8.99
C ARG A 94 27.37 -11.82 7.56
N ILE A 95 26.39 -12.30 6.81
CA ILE A 95 26.52 -12.60 5.38
C ILE A 95 25.63 -11.61 4.67
N ALA A 96 26.21 -10.85 3.75
CA ALA A 96 25.49 -9.88 2.97
C ALA A 96 24.35 -10.55 2.18
N LYS A 97 23.17 -9.93 2.20
CA LYS A 97 21.98 -10.43 1.50
C LYS A 97 21.57 -9.48 0.38
N HIS A 98 21.29 -10.02 -0.79
CA HIS A 98 20.70 -9.25 -1.88
C HIS A 98 19.25 -8.90 -1.54
N THR A 99 18.92 -7.60 -1.53
CA THR A 99 17.60 -7.07 -1.16
C THR A 99 17.14 -6.03 -2.18
N PRO A 100 16.85 -6.43 -3.42
CA PRO A 100 16.58 -5.49 -4.51
C PRO A 100 15.27 -4.73 -4.31
N ILE A 101 15.24 -3.49 -4.76
CA ILE A 101 14.06 -2.61 -4.73
C ILE A 101 13.71 -2.14 -6.13
N LYS A 102 12.43 -1.82 -6.37
CA LYS A 102 12.00 -1.19 -7.61
C LYS A 102 12.47 0.26 -7.65
N TYR A 103 13.22 0.62 -8.70
CA TYR A 103 13.76 1.98 -8.86
C TYR A 103 13.80 2.38 -10.35
N PRO A 104 12.91 3.26 -10.82
CA PRO A 104 12.96 3.77 -12.18
C PRO A 104 14.07 4.82 -12.30
N MET A 105 15.17 4.48 -12.99
CA MET A 105 16.20 5.46 -13.32
C MET A 105 15.68 6.46 -14.37
N ALA A 106 16.29 7.65 -14.44
CA ALA A 106 15.90 8.66 -15.41
C ALA A 106 15.94 8.09 -16.84
N GLY A 107 14.83 8.19 -17.56
CA GLY A 107 14.67 7.65 -18.92
C GLY A 107 14.08 6.23 -19.00
N GLU A 108 13.98 5.51 -17.88
CA GLU A 108 13.35 4.19 -17.81
C GLU A 108 11.83 4.29 -17.60
N LYS A 109 11.13 3.16 -17.74
CA LYS A 109 9.70 3.08 -17.44
C LYS A 109 9.44 3.32 -15.96
N SER A 110 8.49 4.21 -15.67
CA SER A 110 7.94 4.39 -14.33
C SER A 110 6.84 3.37 -14.05
N HIS A 111 6.37 3.35 -12.81
CA HIS A 111 5.21 2.56 -12.40
C HIS A 111 3.92 3.20 -12.90
N GLU A 112 2.91 2.36 -13.13
CA GLU A 112 1.57 2.78 -13.54
C GLU A 112 0.65 2.82 -12.33
N VAL A 113 0.01 3.97 -12.09
CA VAL A 113 -0.87 4.16 -10.93
C VAL A 113 -2.32 4.29 -11.40
N LEU A 114 -3.18 3.49 -10.78
CA LEU A 114 -4.63 3.62 -10.88
C LEU A 114 -5.22 4.06 -9.55
N VAL A 115 -6.36 4.74 -9.62
CA VAL A 115 -7.20 5.04 -8.46
C VAL A 115 -8.39 4.08 -8.47
N GLY A 116 -8.49 3.26 -7.43
CA GLY A 116 -9.66 2.44 -7.16
C GLY A 116 -10.61 3.14 -6.19
N VAL A 117 -11.90 2.87 -6.31
CA VAL A 117 -12.92 3.25 -5.32
C VAL A 117 -13.72 2.00 -4.96
N TYR A 118 -13.74 1.67 -3.68
CA TYR A 118 -14.53 0.58 -3.12
C TYR A 118 -15.75 1.14 -2.40
N ASP A 119 -16.94 0.60 -2.71
CA ASP A 119 -18.19 0.88 -2.01
C ASP A 119 -18.37 -0.15 -0.90
N VAL A 120 -18.59 0.34 0.33
CA VAL A 120 -18.52 -0.47 1.55
C VAL A 120 -19.64 -1.48 1.69
#